data_AF-A0A8T0A747-F1
#
_entry.id   AF-A0A8T0A747-F1
#
_cell.length_a   1.000
_cell.length_b   1.000
_cell.length_c   1.000
_cell.angle_alpha   90.00
_cell.angle_beta   90.00
_cell.angle_gamma   90.00
#
_symmetry.space_group_name_H-M   'P 1'
#
loop_
_entity.id
_entity.type
_entity.pdbx_description
1 polymer ?
#
loop_
_entity_poly.entity_id
_entity_poly.type
_entity_poly.pdbx_seq_one_letter_code
_entity_poly.pdbx_strand_id
1 'polypeptide(L)'
;MKLVVQSRSRSNPIQNLRKSSLEYTMSGGSDSTGSDLCSVDFEIFGYVQGVCFRMYSERKGLSLGLVGWVKNTNKGTVVGQVQGPRHLVNEMKIWLSKEGSPSSRITRAVFKNEKAIPKLELSGFSTRF
;
A
#
# COMPACT_ATOMS: atom_id res chain seq x y z
N MET A 1 -15.19 -19.43 -53.48
CA MET A 1 -14.01 -19.94 -52.74
C MET A 1 -14.41 -20.23 -51.29
N LYS A 2 -13.77 -21.20 -50.64
CA LYS A 2 -13.81 -21.53 -49.18
C LYS A 2 -13.31 -20.33 -48.32
N LEU A 3 -13.45 -20.18 -46.98
CA LEU A 3 -14.11 -20.83 -45.80
C LEU A 3 -14.06 -19.74 -44.65
N VAL A 4 -15.05 -19.56 -43.76
CA VAL A 4 -15.12 -19.99 -42.31
C VAL A 4 -13.90 -19.57 -41.45
N VAL A 5 -13.93 -19.05 -40.19
CA VAL A 5 -14.81 -19.04 -38.98
C VAL A 5 -14.93 -17.61 -38.37
N GLN A 6 -15.57 -17.27 -37.22
CA GLN A 6 -16.87 -17.60 -36.57
C GLN A 6 -16.91 -17.05 -35.11
N SER A 7 -18.08 -16.59 -34.61
CA SER A 7 -18.47 -16.37 -33.17
C SER A 7 -17.77 -15.25 -32.34
N ARG A 8 -18.39 -14.65 -31.29
CA ARG A 8 -19.67 -14.88 -30.57
C ARG A 8 -20.18 -13.61 -29.86
N SER A 9 -21.50 -13.53 -29.63
CA SER A 9 -22.19 -12.46 -28.89
C SER A 9 -21.94 -12.46 -27.38
N ARG A 10 -22.14 -11.29 -26.74
CA ARG A 10 -22.77 -11.06 -25.41
C ARG A 10 -22.98 -9.54 -25.26
N SER A 11 -24.17 -8.97 -25.40
CA SER A 11 -25.29 -9.00 -24.45
C SER A 11 -24.85 -8.82 -22.98
N ASN A 12 -25.05 -7.61 -22.44
CA ASN A 12 -24.92 -7.31 -21.00
C ASN A 12 -26.31 -7.24 -20.35
N PRO A 13 -26.77 -8.29 -19.64
CA PRO A 13 -27.92 -8.19 -18.76
C PRO A 13 -27.52 -8.25 -17.27
N ILE A 14 -28.15 -7.36 -16.50
CA ILE A 14 -28.45 -7.48 -15.06
C ILE A 14 -27.25 -7.60 -14.09
N GLN A 15 -26.97 -6.50 -13.39
CA GLN A 15 -26.98 -6.48 -11.91
C GLN A 15 -27.52 -5.12 -11.42
N ASN A 16 -28.85 -4.99 -11.35
CA ASN A 16 -29.46 -4.05 -10.42
C ASN A 16 -29.80 -4.85 -9.16
N LEU A 17 -29.06 -4.66 -8.07
CA LEU A 17 -29.48 -5.16 -6.77
C LEU A 17 -29.21 -4.12 -5.69
N ARG A 18 -30.29 -3.79 -4.95
CA ARG A 18 -30.27 -2.98 -3.76
C ARG A 18 -29.25 -3.52 -2.73
N LYS A 19 -28.36 -2.64 -2.27
CA LYS A 19 -28.01 -2.50 -0.85
C LYS A 19 -27.99 -0.99 -0.57
N SER A 20 -29.12 -0.35 -0.27
CA SER A 20 -29.77 -0.34 1.05
C SER A 20 -28.76 -0.27 2.21
N SER A 21 -28.74 0.88 2.87
CA SER A 21 -28.37 1.17 4.26
C SER A 21 -27.63 0.09 5.06
N LEU A 22 -26.52 0.50 5.70
CA LEU A 22 -25.74 -0.27 6.70
C LEU A 22 -24.94 -1.43 6.04
N GLU A 23 -23.66 -1.67 6.32
CA GLU A 23 -22.75 -1.10 7.33
C GLU A 23 -21.38 -0.83 6.67
N TYR A 24 -20.81 0.37 6.86
CA TYR A 24 -19.34 0.50 6.85
C TYR A 24 -18.90 0.32 8.30
N THR A 25 -18.78 -0.95 8.71
CA THR A 25 -18.14 -1.29 9.97
C THR A 25 -16.70 -0.82 9.92
N MET A 26 -16.45 0.35 10.51
CA MET A 26 -15.15 0.71 11.09
C MET A 26 -14.84 -0.32 12.18
N SER A 27 -14.44 -1.52 11.78
CA SER A 27 -13.85 -2.49 12.67
C SER A 27 -12.45 -1.98 13.03
N GLY A 28 -12.41 -1.07 14.00
CA GLY A 28 -11.29 -0.92 14.92
C GLY A 28 -11.14 -2.21 15.73
N GLY A 29 -10.81 -3.28 15.02
CA GLY A 29 -10.68 -4.64 15.53
C GLY A 29 -9.28 -4.83 16.07
N SER A 30 -9.08 -4.47 17.32
CA SER A 30 -8.01 -5.03 18.14
C SER A 30 -8.29 -6.51 18.35
N ASP A 31 -7.98 -7.36 17.36
CA ASP A 31 -8.04 -8.81 17.53
C ASP A 31 -6.63 -9.38 17.72
N SER A 32 -6.39 -9.81 18.95
CA SER A 32 -5.10 -10.21 19.48
C SER A 32 -4.72 -11.63 19.04
N THR A 33 -4.35 -11.78 17.77
CA THR A 33 -3.77 -13.02 17.23
C THR A 33 -2.24 -13.01 17.23
N GLY A 34 -1.64 -12.57 18.36
CA GLY A 34 -0.19 -12.67 18.61
C GLY A 34 0.70 -12.11 17.48
N SER A 35 0.20 -11.13 16.73
CA SER A 35 0.84 -10.71 15.49
C SER A 35 2.12 -9.95 15.82
N ASP A 36 3.28 -10.52 15.50
CA ASP A 36 4.58 -9.86 15.62
C ASP A 36 4.52 -8.49 14.95
N LEU A 37 4.33 -7.43 15.75
CA LEU A 37 4.37 -6.07 15.26
C LEU A 37 5.83 -5.75 15.01
N CYS A 38 6.13 -5.21 13.84
CA CYS A 38 7.46 -4.70 13.53
C CYS A 38 7.37 -3.26 13.06
N SER A 39 8.42 -2.50 13.36
CA SER A 39 8.73 -1.22 12.75
C SER A 39 9.87 -1.43 11.77
N VAL A 40 9.81 -0.81 10.60
CA VAL A 40 10.91 -0.78 9.64
C VAL A 40 11.01 0.59 8.98
N ASP A 41 12.24 1.09 8.88
CA ASP A 41 12.55 2.29 8.13
C ASP A 41 12.84 1.91 6.68
N PHE A 42 12.38 2.73 5.73
CA PHE A 42 12.61 2.52 4.31
C PHE A 42 13.20 3.75 3.63
N GLU A 43 14.03 3.51 2.61
CA GLU A 43 14.59 4.53 1.72
C GLU A 43 14.52 4.03 0.27
N ILE A 44 13.72 4.73 -0.55
CA ILE A 44 13.45 4.39 -1.95
C ILE A 44 14.22 5.34 -2.86
N PHE A 45 14.97 4.75 -3.79
CA PHE A 45 15.83 5.42 -4.76
C PHE A 45 15.25 5.25 -6.16
N GLY A 46 15.37 6.29 -6.99
CA GLY A 46 14.94 6.29 -8.39
C GLY A 46 14.18 7.57 -8.73
N TYR A 47 13.30 7.50 -9.73
CA TYR A 47 12.41 8.60 -10.08
C TYR A 47 11.15 8.54 -9.19
N VAL A 48 11.25 9.11 -7.98
CA VAL A 48 10.25 9.00 -6.91
C VAL A 48 9.72 10.35 -6.40
N GLN A 49 10.28 11.47 -6.86
CA GLN A 49 9.80 12.83 -6.57
C GLN A 49 9.07 13.41 -7.79
N GLY A 50 8.12 14.33 -7.56
CA GLY A 50 7.23 14.86 -8.61
C GLY A 50 6.09 13.93 -9.05
N VAL A 51 6.11 12.66 -8.65
CA VAL A 51 5.21 11.59 -9.14
C VAL A 51 4.14 11.16 -8.12
N CYS A 52 3.74 12.05 -7.21
CA CYS A 52 2.76 11.76 -6.13
C CYS A 52 3.07 10.54 -5.24
N PHE A 53 4.31 10.03 -5.21
CA PHE A 53 4.69 8.79 -4.52
C PHE A 53 4.19 8.74 -3.07
N ARG A 54 4.36 9.84 -2.32
CA ARG A 54 3.91 9.99 -0.92
C ARG A 54 2.41 9.72 -0.73
N MET A 55 1.57 10.23 -1.63
CA MET A 55 0.11 10.00 -1.61
C MET A 55 -0.24 8.52 -1.84
N TYR A 56 0.47 7.84 -2.75
CA TYR A 56 0.26 6.42 -3.00
C TYR A 56 0.77 5.56 -1.83
N SER A 57 1.94 5.87 -1.25
CA SER A 57 2.44 5.22 -0.03
C SER A 57 1.45 5.35 1.13
N GLU A 58 0.87 6.53 1.33
CA GLU A 58 -0.13 6.79 2.37
C GLU A 58 -1.39 5.97 2.17
N ARG A 59 -1.97 6.01 0.96
CA ARG A 59 -3.15 5.20 0.60
C ARG A 59 -2.90 3.69 0.76
N LYS A 60 -1.74 3.19 0.33
CA LYS A 60 -1.39 1.76 0.46
C LYS A 60 -1.18 1.37 1.92
N GLY A 61 -0.52 2.21 2.72
CA GLY A 61 -0.35 1.99 4.16
C GLY A 61 -1.69 1.90 4.89
N LEU A 62 -2.57 2.89 4.68
CA LEU A 62 -3.93 2.89 5.25
C LEU A 62 -4.76 1.69 4.78
N SER A 63 -4.68 1.33 3.49
CA SER A 63 -5.39 0.17 2.92
C SER A 63 -4.88 -1.18 3.47
N LEU A 64 -3.65 -1.25 3.98
CA LEU A 64 -3.09 -2.41 4.65
C LEU A 64 -3.27 -2.34 6.18
N GLY A 65 -3.96 -1.34 6.74
CA GLY A 65 -4.08 -1.15 8.19
C GLY A 65 -2.75 -0.82 8.89
N LEU A 66 -1.74 -0.34 8.15
CA LEU A 66 -0.43 0.00 8.66
C LEU A 66 -0.38 1.47 9.13
N VAL A 67 0.42 1.73 10.16
CA VAL A 67 0.72 3.10 10.63
C VAL A 67 2.14 3.50 10.21
N GLY A 68 2.41 4.79 10.08
CA GLY A 68 3.69 5.23 9.55
C GLY A 68 3.78 6.69 9.13
N TRP A 69 4.88 7.03 8.49
CA TRP A 69 5.07 8.30 7.83
C TRP A 69 5.98 8.18 6.61
N VAL A 70 5.83 9.10 5.66
CA VAL A 70 6.64 9.17 4.43
C VAL A 70 7.07 10.61 4.13
N LYS A 71 8.32 10.82 3.72
CA LYS A 71 8.94 12.14 3.46
C LYS A 71 9.86 12.11 2.24
N ASN A 72 9.93 13.20 1.49
CA ASN A 72 10.94 13.41 0.46
C ASN A 72 12.26 13.87 1.09
N THR A 73 13.41 13.37 0.62
CA THR A 73 14.73 13.89 1.01
C THR A 73 15.24 14.93 0.01
N ASN A 74 16.15 15.80 0.47
CA ASN A 74 16.87 16.74 -0.41
C ASN A 74 17.81 16.04 -1.40
N LYS A 75 18.00 14.71 -1.29
CA LYS A 75 18.82 13.88 -2.19
C LYS A 75 18.02 13.23 -3.32
N GLY A 76 16.76 13.59 -3.50
CA GLY A 76 15.88 13.00 -4.51
C GLY A 76 15.25 11.64 -4.12
N THR A 77 15.50 11.13 -2.90
CA THR A 77 14.93 9.87 -2.40
C THR A 77 13.61 10.09 -1.67
N VAL A 78 12.87 9.01 -1.41
CA VAL A 78 11.73 8.98 -0.48
C VAL A 78 12.11 8.12 0.71
N VAL A 79 12.01 8.67 1.92
CA VAL A 79 12.23 7.95 3.18
C VAL A 79 10.92 7.82 3.96
N GLY A 80 10.86 6.86 4.86
CA GLY A 80 9.74 6.75 5.79
C GLY A 80 9.94 5.65 6.79
N GLN A 81 8.94 5.48 7.64
CA GLN A 81 8.82 4.37 8.57
C GLN A 81 7.42 3.79 8.45
N VAL A 82 7.32 2.47 8.50
CA VAL A 82 6.04 1.76 8.58
C VAL A 82 6.08 0.80 9.77
N GLN A 83 4.97 0.75 10.51
CA GLN A 83 4.78 -0.12 11.65
C GLN A 83 3.46 -0.89 11.52
N GLY A 84 3.46 -2.15 11.98
CA GLY A 84 2.28 -3.00 11.96
C GLY A 84 2.64 -4.49 11.98
N PRO A 85 1.64 -5.38 11.79
CA PRO A 85 1.86 -6.81 11.67
C PRO A 85 2.91 -7.15 10.60
N ARG A 86 3.89 -7.99 10.94
CA ARG A 86 5.05 -8.29 10.08
C ARG A 86 4.70 -8.82 8.68
N HIS A 87 3.57 -9.49 8.51
CA HIS A 87 3.08 -9.92 7.19
C HIS A 87 2.63 -8.73 6.32
N LEU A 88 1.84 -7.80 6.87
CA LEU A 88 1.38 -6.58 6.18
C LEU A 88 2.54 -5.62 5.91
N VAL A 89 3.49 -5.50 6.84
CA VAL A 89 4.74 -4.76 6.62
C VAL A 89 5.55 -5.38 5.48
N ASN A 90 5.58 -6.71 5.35
CA ASN A 90 6.25 -7.36 4.21
C ASN A 90 5.55 -7.11 2.87
N GLU A 91 4.21 -7.09 2.83
CA GLU A 91 3.47 -6.64 1.64
C GLU A 91 3.80 -5.20 1.25
N MET A 92 3.89 -4.29 2.24
CA MET A 92 4.29 -2.91 2.01
C MET A 92 5.75 -2.81 1.50
N LYS A 93 6.68 -3.63 2.00
CA LYS A 93 8.06 -3.72 1.47
C LYS A 93 8.07 -4.14 -0.02
N ILE A 94 7.27 -5.15 -0.39
CA ILE A 94 7.16 -5.63 -1.77
C ILE A 94 6.61 -4.51 -2.67
N TRP A 95 5.53 -3.85 -2.24
CA TRP A 95 4.90 -2.76 -2.97
C TRP A 95 5.84 -1.56 -3.17
N LEU A 96 6.55 -1.14 -2.12
CA LEU A 96 7.56 -0.07 -2.15
C LEU A 96 8.77 -0.40 -3.03
N SER A 97 9.02 -1.67 -3.33
CA SER A 97 10.14 -2.14 -4.15
C SER A 97 9.77 -2.36 -5.63
N LYS A 98 8.50 -2.65 -5.93
CA LYS A 98 8.05 -3.07 -7.28
C LYS A 98 7.02 -2.17 -7.95
N GLU A 99 6.09 -1.60 -7.20
CA GLU A 99 4.94 -0.88 -7.76
C GLU A 99 5.05 0.63 -7.54
N GLY A 100 5.04 1.08 -6.28
CA GLY A 100 5.06 2.49 -5.95
C GLY A 100 3.93 3.29 -6.61
N SER A 101 4.23 4.52 -7.04
CA SER A 101 3.30 5.31 -7.86
C SER A 101 3.38 4.88 -9.34
N PRO A 102 2.26 4.86 -10.09
CA PRO A 102 2.24 4.49 -11.52
C PRO A 102 3.22 5.30 -12.41
N SER A 103 3.54 6.54 -12.03
CA SER A 103 4.50 7.38 -12.76
C SER A 103 5.92 7.32 -12.20
N SER A 104 6.16 6.53 -11.15
CA SER A 104 7.48 6.38 -10.52
C SER A 104 8.32 5.29 -11.16
N ARG A 105 9.64 5.41 -11.04
CA ARG A 105 10.58 4.35 -11.42
C ARG A 105 11.50 4.05 -10.25
N ILE A 106 11.20 2.99 -9.53
CA ILE A 106 12.02 2.51 -8.41
C ILE A 106 13.27 1.83 -8.98
N THR A 107 14.45 2.36 -8.64
CA THR A 107 15.75 1.76 -8.98
C THR A 107 16.21 0.82 -7.87
N ARG A 108 15.93 1.17 -6.60
CA ARG A 108 16.32 0.39 -5.42
C ARG A 108 15.45 0.77 -4.22
N ALA A 109 15.00 -0.21 -3.47
CA ALA A 109 14.46 -0.02 -2.12
C ALA A 109 15.47 -0.52 -1.09
N VAL A 110 15.68 0.23 -0.02
CA VAL A 110 16.53 -0.16 1.11
C VAL A 110 15.71 -0.12 2.38
N PHE A 111 15.74 -1.21 3.14
CA PHE A 111 15.05 -1.34 4.43
C PHE A 111 16.10 -1.38 5.55
N LYS A 112 15.86 -0.64 6.63
CA LYS A 112 16.78 -0.44 7.77
C LYS A 112 15.99 -0.49 9.07
N ASN A 113 16.68 -0.66 10.19
CA ASN A 113 16.11 -0.53 11.54
C ASN A 113 14.86 -1.41 11.77
N GLU A 114 14.83 -2.61 11.17
CA GLU A 114 13.74 -3.57 11.39
C GLU A 114 13.81 -4.07 12.84
N LYS A 115 12.82 -3.69 13.65
CA LYS A 115 12.69 -4.09 15.06
C LYS A 115 11.29 -4.66 15.30
N ALA A 116 11.20 -5.72 16.10
CA ALA A 116 9.94 -6.08 16.73
C ALA A 116 9.55 -4.99 17.75
N ILE A 117 8.28 -4.63 17.82
CA ILE A 117 7.75 -3.61 18.74
C ILE A 117 6.62 -4.21 19.59
N PRO A 118 6.52 -3.92 20.89
CA PRO A 118 5.45 -4.46 21.74
C PRO A 118 4.10 -3.77 21.51
N LYS A 119 4.10 -2.60 20.87
CA LYS A 119 2.91 -1.80 20.53
C LYS A 119 3.25 -0.86 19.37
N LEU A 120 2.23 -0.34 18.68
CA LEU A 120 2.39 0.73 17.70
C LEU A 120 2.84 2.03 18.40
N GLU A 121 3.88 2.66 17.86
CA GLU A 121 4.42 3.95 18.36
C GLU A 121 3.79 5.15 17.64
N LEU A 122 3.07 4.91 16.53
CA LEU A 122 2.49 5.92 15.64
C LEU A 122 0.98 5.73 15.47
N SER A 123 0.26 6.83 15.21
CA SER A 123 -1.16 6.83 14.87
C SER A 123 -1.37 7.22 13.40
N GLY A 124 -2.07 6.36 12.65
CA GLY A 124 -2.34 6.54 11.22
C GLY A 124 -1.09 6.48 10.34
N PHE A 125 -1.27 6.74 9.04
CA PHE A 125 -0.18 6.91 8.07
C PHE A 125 -0.23 8.33 7.52
N SER A 126 0.90 9.05 7.53
CA SER A 126 0.92 10.48 7.15
C SER A 126 2.08 10.90 6.25
N THR A 127 1.79 11.78 5.30
CA THR A 127 2.81 12.47 4.51
C THR A 127 3.46 13.61 5.31
N ARG A 128 4.77 13.55 5.49
CA ARG A 128 5.62 14.61 6.04
C ARG A 128 6.30 15.42 4.93
N PHE A 129 6.70 16.63 5.27
CA PHE A 129 7.41 17.59 4.42
C PHE A 129 8.80 17.84 5.01
#